data_AF-A0A6G6YMH5-F1
#
_entry.id   AF-A0A6G6YMH5-F1
#
_cell.length_a   1.000
_cell.length_b   1.000
_cell.length_c   1.000
_cell.angle_alpha   90.00
_cell.angle_beta   90.00
_cell.angle_gamma   90.00
#
_symmetry.space_group_name_H-M   'P 1'
#
loop_
_entity.id
_entity.type
_entity.pdbx_description
1 polymer ?
#
loop_
_entity_poly.entity_id
_entity_poly.type
_entity_poly.pdbx_seq_one_letter_code
_entity_poly.pdbx_strand_id
1 'polypeptide(L)'
;MPLTEGDVLDTLSDPVALGIEFYVDKIHIKGEYLTTVRDHIRAGNILVKGGTEDLAFYDQTAEVLLTQKKSPPANDGDRALLLHECVHAMIDVYDPDGTVTRHMGELAAYLTQTTYSVRKNPSANRTGTAAWDKFWGDLYATLRANRLDTSAGNGVKIPAATLENLRRQLAALPSVNYGSFNKEATGVSDGLIRMNIFLSTTDEPVSMRSSSVAYESNPDPSDDYLIRTLMEAYASTDVRGYGERLRQLRRDFLFCSLPRAHELRRRLSLRKRGDRLSELFHDRLSRGGRAILLRVLALRS
;
A
#
# COMPACT_ATOMS: atom_id res chain seq x y z
N MET A 1 -17.49 -3.84 -18.10
CA MET A 1 -16.76 -2.66 -17.56
C MET A 1 -15.58 -3.20 -16.79
N PRO A 2 -14.42 -2.55 -16.77
CA PRO A 2 -13.27 -3.00 -15.98
C PRO A 2 -13.46 -2.68 -14.49
N LEU A 3 -12.64 -3.30 -13.64
CA LEU A 3 -12.58 -3.01 -12.21
C LEU A 3 -12.08 -1.57 -12.00
N THR A 4 -12.45 -0.98 -10.87
CA THR A 4 -12.29 0.45 -10.62
C THR A 4 -11.22 0.74 -9.57
N GLU A 5 -10.86 2.02 -9.43
CA GLU A 5 -10.07 2.51 -8.31
C GLU A 5 -10.69 2.13 -6.95
N GLY A 6 -12.03 2.14 -6.85
CA GLY A 6 -12.75 1.68 -5.66
C GLY A 6 -12.44 0.22 -5.32
N ASP A 7 -12.39 -0.67 -6.31
CA ASP A 7 -12.08 -2.10 -6.08
C ASP A 7 -10.64 -2.30 -5.57
N VAL A 8 -9.68 -1.50 -6.04
CA VAL A 8 -8.30 -1.53 -5.54
C VAL A 8 -8.24 -1.04 -4.10
N LEU A 9 -8.92 0.06 -3.78
CA LEU A 9 -8.93 0.63 -2.44
C LEU A 9 -9.68 -0.26 -1.44
N ASP A 10 -10.75 -0.93 -1.88
CA ASP A 10 -11.45 -1.95 -1.10
C ASP A 10 -10.55 -3.15 -0.80
N THR A 11 -9.76 -3.59 -1.78
CA THR A 11 -8.76 -4.65 -1.61
C THR A 11 -7.72 -4.27 -0.56
N LEU A 12 -7.18 -3.04 -0.65
CA LEU A 12 -6.19 -2.51 0.29
C LEU A 12 -6.75 -2.18 1.68
N SER A 13 -8.08 -2.19 1.83
CA SER A 13 -8.78 -1.98 3.10
C SER A 13 -9.33 -3.29 3.67
N ASP A 14 -9.14 -4.42 2.98
CA ASP A 14 -9.64 -5.72 3.43
C ASP A 14 -8.91 -6.17 4.71
N PRO A 15 -9.62 -6.51 5.79
CA PRO A 15 -9.00 -6.93 7.05
C PRO A 15 -8.04 -8.11 6.89
N VAL A 16 -8.29 -9.02 5.94
CA VAL A 16 -7.38 -10.13 5.66
C VAL A 16 -6.08 -9.63 5.06
N ALA A 17 -6.14 -8.71 4.10
CA ALA A 17 -4.96 -8.10 3.50
C ALA A 17 -4.16 -7.29 4.54
N LEU A 18 -4.85 -6.52 5.38
CA LEU A 18 -4.23 -5.74 6.45
C LEU A 18 -3.59 -6.62 7.54
N GLY A 19 -4.09 -7.82 7.75
CA GLY A 19 -3.55 -8.78 8.72
C GLY A 19 -2.33 -9.56 8.23
N ILE A 20 -1.91 -9.42 6.96
CA ILE A 20 -0.74 -10.10 6.40
C ILE A 20 0.54 -9.40 6.85
N GLU A 21 1.48 -10.18 7.39
CA GLU A 21 2.82 -9.72 7.75
C GLU A 21 3.84 -10.88 7.60
N PHE A 22 4.84 -10.76 6.74
CA PHE A 22 5.95 -11.71 6.64
C PHE A 22 7.09 -11.12 5.81
N TYR A 23 8.26 -11.78 5.82
CA TYR A 23 9.41 -11.40 4.99
C TYR A 23 9.66 -12.44 3.91
N VAL A 24 9.85 -11.96 2.67
CA VAL A 24 10.34 -12.72 1.52
C VAL A 24 11.76 -12.25 1.26
N ASP A 25 12.73 -13.01 1.76
CA ASP A 25 14.12 -12.57 1.86
C ASP A 25 14.23 -11.21 2.58
N LYS A 26 14.60 -10.14 1.87
CA LYS A 26 14.64 -8.77 2.40
C LYS A 26 13.35 -7.96 2.21
N ILE A 27 12.37 -8.47 1.46
CA ILE A 27 11.10 -7.78 1.20
C ILE A 27 10.17 -8.00 2.39
N HIS A 28 9.83 -6.93 3.10
CA HIS A 28 8.86 -6.99 4.19
C HIS A 28 7.45 -6.70 3.66
N ILE A 29 6.60 -7.72 3.64
CA ILE A 29 5.18 -7.59 3.31
C ILE A 29 4.44 -7.28 4.61
N LYS A 30 3.77 -6.13 4.69
CA LYS A 30 3.00 -5.72 5.87
C LYS A 30 1.77 -4.91 5.47
N GLY A 31 0.64 -5.15 6.11
CA GLY A 31 -0.61 -4.39 5.90
C GLY A 31 -0.45 -2.86 6.02
N GLU A 32 0.45 -2.39 6.89
CA GLU A 32 0.78 -0.96 7.02
C GLU A 32 1.42 -0.39 5.74
N TYR A 33 2.26 -1.17 5.05
CA TYR A 33 2.91 -0.72 3.82
C TYR A 33 1.92 -0.71 2.65
N LEU A 34 1.00 -1.68 2.62
CA LEU A 34 -0.14 -1.67 1.70
C LEU A 34 -1.08 -0.47 1.93
N THR A 35 -1.23 -0.04 3.19
CA THR A 35 -1.94 1.22 3.49
C THR A 35 -1.22 2.44 2.89
N THR A 36 0.12 2.41 2.82
CA THR A 36 0.86 3.49 2.16
C THR A 36 0.62 3.52 0.66
N VAL A 37 0.58 2.36 0.00
CA VAL A 37 0.17 2.26 -1.42
C VAL A 37 -1.23 2.86 -1.64
N ARG A 38 -2.17 2.53 -0.76
CA ARG A 38 -3.53 3.11 -0.75
C ARG A 38 -3.51 4.63 -0.70
N ASP A 39 -2.65 5.20 0.14
CA ASP A 39 -2.50 6.64 0.29
C ASP A 39 -1.87 7.29 -0.95
N HIS A 40 -0.94 6.61 -1.64
CA HIS A 40 -0.39 7.06 -2.92
C HIS A 40 -1.43 7.04 -4.05
N ILE A 41 -2.31 6.03 -4.10
CA ILE A 41 -3.42 5.99 -5.05
C ILE A 41 -4.38 7.15 -4.82
N ARG A 42 -4.83 7.35 -3.58
CA ARG A 42 -5.78 8.43 -3.23
C ARG A 42 -5.20 9.82 -3.53
N ALA A 43 -3.90 9.98 -3.34
CA ALA A 43 -3.19 11.22 -3.66
C ALA A 43 -2.88 11.40 -5.15
N GLY A 44 -3.22 10.42 -6.00
CA GLY A 44 -2.97 10.48 -7.44
C GLY A 44 -1.52 10.28 -7.86
N ASN A 45 -0.63 9.84 -6.94
CA ASN A 45 0.74 9.47 -7.29
C ASN A 45 0.79 8.10 -7.96
N ILE A 46 -0.15 7.22 -7.62
CA ILE A 46 -0.38 5.98 -8.38
C ILE A 46 -1.73 6.12 -9.08
N LEU A 47 -1.74 6.11 -10.40
CA LEU A 47 -2.95 6.21 -11.18
C LEU A 47 -3.59 4.85 -11.37
N VAL A 48 -4.86 4.69 -11.00
CA VAL A 48 -5.62 3.48 -11.32
C VAL A 48 -6.41 3.71 -12.61
N LYS A 49 -6.25 2.81 -13.58
CA LYS A 49 -6.97 2.82 -14.85
C LYS A 49 -7.63 1.47 -15.12
N GLY A 50 -8.80 1.49 -15.72
CA GLY A 50 -9.47 0.27 -16.17
C GLY A 50 -8.67 -0.42 -17.27
N GLY A 51 -8.29 -1.68 -17.07
CA GLY A 51 -7.57 -2.45 -18.09
C GLY A 51 -8.48 -3.18 -19.08
N THR A 52 -7.83 -3.77 -20.09
CA THR A 52 -8.49 -4.48 -21.19
C THR A 52 -8.32 -5.99 -21.13
N GLU A 53 -7.50 -6.48 -20.20
CA GLU A 53 -7.13 -7.88 -20.04
C GLU A 53 -7.74 -8.48 -18.76
N ASP A 54 -7.75 -9.81 -18.64
CA ASP A 54 -8.23 -10.50 -17.43
C ASP A 54 -7.25 -10.41 -16.24
N LEU A 55 -6.03 -9.93 -16.51
CA LEU A 55 -4.96 -9.71 -15.53
C LEU A 55 -4.86 -8.24 -15.17
N ALA A 56 -4.46 -7.98 -13.93
CA ALA A 56 -4.02 -6.65 -13.50
C ALA A 56 -2.53 -6.48 -13.82
N PHE A 57 -2.06 -5.24 -13.84
CA PHE A 57 -0.64 -4.93 -14.05
C PHE A 57 -0.27 -3.60 -13.39
N TYR A 58 0.77 -3.57 -12.59
CA TYR A 58 1.40 -2.33 -12.13
C TYR A 58 2.64 -1.99 -12.96
N ASP A 59 2.59 -0.85 -13.63
CA ASP A 59 3.73 -0.25 -14.33
C ASP A 59 4.53 0.62 -13.34
N GLN A 60 5.69 0.09 -12.91
CA GLN A 60 6.63 0.79 -12.01
C GLN A 60 7.23 2.05 -12.63
N THR A 61 7.31 2.16 -13.97
CA THR A 61 7.89 3.37 -14.61
C THR A 61 6.86 4.48 -14.74
N ALA A 62 5.61 4.11 -15.01
CA ALA A 62 4.53 5.07 -15.22
C ALA A 62 3.70 5.35 -13.96
N GLU A 63 3.93 4.62 -12.88
CA GLU A 63 3.14 4.65 -11.63
C GLU A 63 1.65 4.40 -11.90
N VAL A 64 1.34 3.46 -12.79
CA VAL A 64 -0.03 3.14 -13.23
C VAL A 64 -0.39 1.71 -12.87
N LEU A 65 -1.49 1.54 -12.14
CA LEU A 65 -2.13 0.24 -11.94
C LEU A 65 -3.27 0.07 -12.95
N LEU A 66 -3.09 -0.85 -13.89
CA LEU A 66 -4.13 -1.32 -14.80
C LEU A 66 -4.93 -2.45 -14.14
N THR A 67 -6.24 -2.26 -14.00
CA THR A 67 -7.13 -3.25 -13.38
C THR A 67 -7.63 -4.28 -14.41
N GLN A 68 -8.27 -5.34 -13.94
CA GLN A 68 -8.80 -6.39 -14.82
C GLN A 68 -10.06 -5.91 -15.57
N LYS A 69 -10.31 -6.44 -16.76
CA LYS A 69 -11.54 -6.26 -17.56
C LYS A 69 -12.72 -7.06 -16.99
N LYS A 70 -12.99 -6.90 -15.70
CA LYS A 70 -14.08 -7.55 -14.97
C LYS A 70 -14.98 -6.52 -14.32
N SER A 71 -16.26 -6.86 -14.17
CA SER A 71 -17.24 -5.93 -13.61
C SER A 71 -17.11 -5.83 -12.08
N PRO A 72 -17.15 -4.62 -11.50
CA PRO A 72 -17.26 -4.44 -10.05
C PRO A 72 -18.55 -5.06 -9.47
N PRO A 73 -18.57 -5.41 -8.17
CA PRO A 73 -17.43 -5.36 -7.26
C PRO A 73 -16.46 -6.55 -7.46
N ALA A 74 -15.17 -6.33 -7.20
CA ALA A 74 -14.16 -7.38 -7.23
C ALA A 74 -14.45 -8.50 -6.21
N ASN A 75 -14.49 -9.75 -6.67
CA ASN A 75 -14.56 -10.94 -5.82
C ASN A 75 -13.19 -11.25 -5.20
N ASP A 76 -13.11 -12.24 -4.30
CA ASP A 76 -11.87 -12.59 -3.60
C ASP A 76 -10.70 -12.97 -4.53
N GLY A 77 -10.98 -13.62 -5.67
CA GLY A 77 -9.95 -13.96 -6.65
C GLY A 77 -9.41 -12.73 -7.38
N ASP A 78 -10.29 -11.79 -7.72
CA ASP A 78 -9.92 -10.51 -8.33
C ASP A 78 -9.14 -9.63 -7.35
N ARG A 79 -9.60 -9.56 -6.10
CA ARG A 79 -8.88 -8.88 -5.01
C ARG A 79 -7.49 -9.47 -4.79
N ALA A 80 -7.34 -10.80 -4.86
CA ALA A 80 -6.03 -11.44 -4.74
C ALA A 80 -5.05 -11.01 -5.85
N LEU A 81 -5.54 -10.88 -7.08
CA LEU A 81 -4.75 -10.37 -8.22
C LEU A 81 -4.45 -8.87 -8.09
N LEU A 82 -5.41 -8.05 -7.65
CA LEU A 82 -5.15 -6.64 -7.36
C LEU A 82 -4.09 -6.48 -6.25
N LEU A 83 -4.13 -7.34 -5.24
CA LEU A 83 -3.16 -7.36 -4.15
C LEU A 83 -1.75 -7.74 -4.64
N HIS A 84 -1.64 -8.66 -5.61
CA HIS A 84 -0.36 -8.98 -6.28
C HIS A 84 0.28 -7.71 -6.85
N GLU A 85 -0.47 -6.93 -7.63
CA GLU A 85 0.02 -5.68 -8.21
C GLU A 85 0.31 -4.61 -7.16
N CYS A 86 -0.46 -4.56 -6.07
CA CYS A 86 -0.19 -3.67 -4.96
C CYS A 86 1.11 -4.01 -4.22
N VAL A 87 1.57 -5.27 -4.24
CA VAL A 87 2.89 -5.63 -3.71
C VAL A 87 4.00 -5.06 -4.58
N HIS A 88 3.82 -5.03 -5.91
CA HIS A 88 4.78 -4.38 -6.80
C HIS A 88 4.88 -2.88 -6.53
N ALA A 89 3.75 -2.21 -6.32
CA ALA A 89 3.71 -0.81 -5.89
C ALA A 89 4.30 -0.61 -4.48
N MET A 90 4.12 -1.57 -3.58
CA MET A 90 4.70 -1.52 -2.24
C MET A 90 6.24 -1.64 -2.29
N ILE A 91 6.76 -2.57 -3.08
CA ILE A 91 8.21 -2.70 -3.32
C ILE A 91 8.73 -1.39 -3.94
N ASP A 92 7.96 -0.80 -4.85
CA ASP A 92 8.32 0.46 -5.48
C ASP A 92 8.42 1.62 -4.48
N VAL A 93 7.57 1.66 -3.46
CA VAL A 93 7.62 2.67 -2.39
C VAL A 93 8.79 2.43 -1.42
N TYR A 94 9.11 1.17 -1.12
CA TYR A 94 9.90 0.79 0.06
C TYR A 94 11.27 0.15 -0.23
N ASP A 95 11.63 -0.15 -1.48
CA ASP A 95 12.98 -0.55 -1.90
C ASP A 95 13.62 0.50 -2.83
N PRO A 96 13.80 1.75 -2.36
CA PRO A 96 14.30 2.86 -3.19
C PRO A 96 15.75 2.65 -3.65
N ASP A 97 16.52 1.81 -2.95
CA ASP A 97 17.88 1.45 -3.33
C ASP A 97 17.89 0.41 -4.46
N GLY A 98 16.71 -0.05 -4.90
CA GLY A 98 16.52 -0.89 -6.07
C GLY A 98 17.16 -2.27 -5.93
N THR A 99 17.36 -2.75 -4.71
CA THR A 99 18.17 -3.93 -4.48
C THR A 99 17.40 -5.22 -4.75
N VAL A 100 16.07 -5.18 -4.73
CA VAL A 100 15.17 -6.29 -5.03
C VAL A 100 15.16 -6.51 -6.54
N THR A 101 15.42 -7.76 -6.95
CA THR A 101 15.26 -8.13 -8.35
C THR A 101 13.78 -8.22 -8.70
N ARG A 102 13.41 -7.88 -9.94
CA ARG A 102 12.03 -8.06 -10.44
C ARG A 102 11.51 -9.48 -10.18
N HIS A 103 12.37 -10.47 -10.34
CA HIS A 103 12.06 -11.88 -10.10
C HIS A 103 11.69 -12.20 -8.64
N MET A 104 12.41 -11.62 -7.68
CA MET A 104 12.07 -11.80 -6.26
C MET A 104 10.82 -11.01 -5.88
N GLY A 105 10.61 -9.84 -6.49
CA GLY A 105 9.38 -9.06 -6.34
C GLY A 105 8.14 -9.83 -6.81
N GLU A 106 8.20 -10.46 -7.98
CA GLU A 106 7.11 -11.34 -8.47
C GLU A 106 6.83 -12.49 -7.52
N LEU A 107 7.88 -13.14 -7.00
CA LEU A 107 7.69 -14.24 -6.05
C LEU A 107 7.03 -13.77 -4.75
N ALA A 108 7.40 -12.59 -4.26
CA ALA A 108 6.77 -11.99 -3.08
C ALA A 108 5.30 -11.63 -3.34
N ALA A 109 4.99 -11.11 -4.52
CA ALA A 109 3.63 -10.82 -4.95
C ALA A 109 2.77 -12.10 -5.03
N TYR A 110 3.29 -13.17 -5.63
CA TYR A 110 2.59 -14.47 -5.69
C TYR A 110 2.38 -15.11 -4.31
N LEU A 111 3.37 -15.03 -3.42
CA LEU A 111 3.21 -15.49 -2.03
C LEU A 111 2.12 -14.70 -1.30
N THR A 112 2.08 -13.38 -1.49
CA THR A 112 1.07 -12.51 -0.88
C THR A 112 -0.33 -12.79 -1.43
N GLN A 113 -0.46 -12.92 -2.75
CA GLN A 113 -1.69 -13.32 -3.43
C GLN A 113 -2.21 -14.65 -2.86
N THR A 114 -1.34 -15.67 -2.80
CA THR A 114 -1.70 -16.99 -2.27
C THR A 114 -2.11 -16.92 -0.80
N THR A 115 -1.38 -16.13 0.00
CA THR A 115 -1.68 -15.93 1.42
C THR A 115 -3.07 -15.35 1.63
N TYR A 116 -3.39 -14.30 0.89
CA TYR A 116 -4.71 -13.69 0.92
C TYR A 116 -5.81 -14.68 0.52
N SER A 117 -5.64 -15.41 -0.58
CA SER A 117 -6.61 -16.41 -1.04
C SER A 117 -6.85 -17.51 -0.01
N VAL A 118 -5.80 -18.03 0.65
CA VAL A 118 -5.95 -19.08 1.68
C VAL A 118 -6.59 -18.54 2.95
N ARG A 119 -6.25 -17.33 3.38
CA ARG A 119 -6.90 -16.73 4.56
C ARG A 119 -8.38 -16.45 4.33
N LYS A 120 -8.79 -16.12 3.09
CA LYS A 120 -10.19 -15.98 2.69
C LYS A 120 -10.90 -17.33 2.55
N ASN A 121 -10.21 -18.34 2.02
CA ASN A 121 -10.71 -19.70 1.87
C ASN A 121 -9.65 -20.70 2.35
N PRO A 122 -9.69 -21.14 3.63
CA PRO A 122 -8.68 -22.03 4.21
C PRO A 122 -8.54 -23.38 3.49
N SER A 123 -9.59 -23.82 2.79
CA SER A 123 -9.57 -25.05 2.00
C SER A 123 -8.95 -24.90 0.62
N ALA A 124 -8.63 -23.67 0.20
CA ALA A 124 -7.99 -23.39 -1.08
C ALA A 124 -6.70 -24.20 -1.22
N ASN A 125 -6.60 -24.92 -2.33
CA ASN A 125 -5.43 -25.70 -2.66
C ASN A 125 -5.36 -25.84 -4.18
N ARG A 126 -4.17 -26.12 -4.71
CA ARG A 126 -4.00 -26.39 -6.12
C ARG A 126 -3.10 -27.60 -6.30
N THR A 127 -3.57 -28.55 -7.08
CA THR A 127 -2.87 -29.80 -7.38
C THR A 127 -2.92 -30.03 -8.88
N GLY A 128 -1.80 -30.40 -9.47
CA GLY A 128 -1.73 -30.71 -10.90
C GLY A 128 -0.28 -30.85 -11.34
N THR A 129 -0.10 -31.39 -12.55
CA THR A 129 1.22 -31.64 -13.14
C THR A 129 1.63 -30.57 -14.16
N ALA A 130 0.68 -29.75 -14.63
CA ALA A 130 1.00 -28.61 -15.49
C ALA A 130 1.91 -27.63 -14.73
N ALA A 131 2.80 -26.93 -15.45
CA ALA A 131 3.83 -26.09 -14.85
C ALA A 131 3.24 -25.06 -13.87
N TRP A 132 2.16 -24.39 -14.26
CA TRP A 132 1.42 -23.46 -13.39
C TRP A 132 0.80 -24.16 -12.17
N ASP A 133 0.15 -25.32 -12.34
CA ASP A 133 -0.46 -26.03 -11.22
C ASP A 133 0.58 -26.50 -10.21
N LYS A 134 1.74 -26.97 -10.69
CA LYS A 134 2.86 -27.36 -9.85
C LYS A 134 3.40 -26.17 -9.06
N PHE A 135 3.62 -25.03 -9.73
CA PHE A 135 4.08 -23.81 -9.08
C PHE A 135 3.12 -23.35 -7.98
N TRP A 136 1.82 -23.32 -8.27
CA TRP A 136 0.81 -22.97 -7.27
C TRP A 136 0.79 -23.99 -6.12
N GLY A 137 0.83 -25.30 -6.41
CA GLY A 137 0.88 -26.33 -5.37
C GLY A 137 2.07 -26.16 -4.41
N ASP A 138 3.25 -25.87 -4.96
CA ASP A 138 4.44 -25.62 -4.16
C ASP A 138 4.35 -24.28 -3.39
N LEU A 139 3.66 -23.26 -3.93
CA LEU A 139 3.34 -22.02 -3.20
C LEU A 139 2.42 -22.30 -1.99
N TYR A 140 1.34 -23.06 -2.18
CA TYR A 140 0.45 -23.46 -1.08
C TYR A 140 1.21 -24.25 -0.01
N ALA A 141 2.10 -25.17 -0.41
CA ALA A 141 2.93 -25.92 0.52
C ALA A 141 3.89 -25.02 1.30
N THR A 142 4.57 -24.10 0.61
CA THR A 142 5.52 -23.15 1.22
C THR A 142 4.82 -22.24 2.21
N LEU A 143 3.67 -21.69 1.85
CA LEU A 143 2.82 -20.88 2.71
C LEU A 143 2.47 -21.61 4.01
N ARG A 144 1.90 -22.82 3.91
CA ARG A 144 1.45 -23.61 5.07
C ARG A 144 2.62 -24.05 5.95
N ALA A 145 3.74 -24.43 5.36
CA ALA A 145 4.97 -24.76 6.10
C ALA A 145 5.45 -23.58 6.97
N ASN A 146 5.21 -22.35 6.51
CA ASN A 146 5.54 -21.11 7.22
C ASN A 146 4.35 -20.52 7.99
N ARG A 147 3.21 -21.23 8.08
CA ARG A 147 1.98 -20.83 8.78
C ARG A 147 1.38 -19.50 8.32
N LEU A 148 1.66 -19.08 7.08
CA LEU A 148 1.17 -17.79 6.57
C LEU A 148 -0.36 -17.78 6.38
N ASP A 149 -1.00 -18.94 6.33
CA ASP A 149 -2.45 -19.15 6.30
C ASP A 149 -3.17 -18.70 7.58
N THR A 150 -2.45 -18.39 8.66
CA THR A 150 -3.00 -17.88 9.91
C THR A 150 -2.15 -16.73 10.46
N SER A 151 -2.62 -16.04 11.49
CA SER A 151 -1.83 -15.01 12.19
C SER A 151 -0.59 -15.59 12.90
N ALA A 152 -0.50 -16.90 13.09
CA ALA A 152 0.68 -17.54 13.70
C ALA A 152 1.94 -17.46 12.83
N GLY A 153 1.77 -17.25 11.51
CA GLY A 153 2.88 -16.99 10.59
C GLY A 153 3.27 -15.52 10.48
N ASN A 154 2.61 -14.60 11.21
CA ASN A 154 2.92 -13.19 11.11
C ASN A 154 4.36 -12.90 11.58
N GLY A 155 5.11 -12.14 10.78
CA GLY A 155 6.50 -11.79 11.05
C GLY A 155 7.52 -12.89 10.72
N VAL A 156 7.09 -14.04 10.20
CA VAL A 156 8.01 -15.09 9.76
C VAL A 156 8.91 -14.58 8.65
N LYS A 157 10.20 -14.97 8.71
CA LYS A 157 11.20 -14.67 7.69
C LYS A 157 11.46 -15.88 6.83
N ILE A 158 11.15 -15.79 5.54
CA ILE A 158 11.39 -16.86 4.57
C ILE A 158 12.65 -16.49 3.77
N PRO A 159 13.81 -17.11 4.03
CA PRO A 159 15.04 -16.74 3.36
C PRO A 159 15.03 -17.17 1.89
N ALA A 160 15.79 -16.47 1.04
CA ALA A 160 15.90 -16.78 -0.39
C ALA A 160 16.24 -18.26 -0.68
N ALA A 161 17.05 -18.90 0.16
CA ALA A 161 17.40 -20.32 0.03
C ALA A 161 16.17 -21.26 0.09
N THR A 162 15.19 -20.96 0.95
CA THR A 162 13.93 -21.71 1.04
C THR A 162 13.06 -21.51 -0.20
N LEU A 163 13.19 -20.35 -0.84
CA LEU A 163 12.41 -19.95 -2.01
C LEU A 163 13.03 -20.38 -3.34
N GLU A 164 14.25 -20.90 -3.35
CA GLU A 164 15.01 -21.17 -4.58
C GLU A 164 14.28 -22.11 -5.54
N ASN A 165 13.56 -23.12 -5.02
CA ASN A 165 12.77 -24.02 -5.87
C ASN A 165 11.60 -23.26 -6.55
N LEU A 166 10.84 -22.46 -5.79
CA LEU A 166 9.78 -21.63 -6.36
C LEU A 166 10.34 -20.61 -7.36
N ARG A 167 11.49 -20.02 -7.04
CA ARG A 167 12.21 -19.08 -7.91
C ARG A 167 12.55 -19.71 -9.25
N ARG A 168 13.09 -20.94 -9.27
CA ARG A 168 13.41 -21.68 -10.50
C ARG A 168 12.16 -22.04 -11.29
N GLN A 169 11.09 -22.46 -10.61
CA GLN A 169 9.83 -22.76 -11.28
C GLN A 169 9.25 -21.54 -11.95
N LEU A 170 9.14 -20.42 -11.23
CA LEU A 170 8.67 -19.14 -11.77
C LEU A 170 9.47 -18.72 -13.01
N ALA A 171 10.80 -18.88 -12.99
CA ALA A 171 11.64 -18.55 -14.13
C ALA A 171 11.42 -19.46 -15.37
N ALA A 172 10.84 -20.65 -15.18
CA ALA A 172 10.56 -21.63 -16.23
C ALA A 172 9.08 -21.66 -16.66
N LEU A 173 8.21 -20.88 -16.02
CA LEU A 173 6.79 -20.84 -16.35
C LEU A 173 6.56 -20.17 -17.71
N PRO A 174 5.66 -20.71 -18.54
CA PRO A 174 5.27 -20.06 -19.79
C PRO A 174 4.49 -18.78 -19.48
N SER A 175 4.79 -17.72 -20.23
CA SER A 175 4.05 -16.45 -20.21
C SER A 175 4.05 -15.69 -18.88
N VAL A 176 5.10 -15.84 -18.05
CA VAL A 176 5.28 -14.93 -16.91
C VAL A 176 5.57 -13.53 -17.43
N ASN A 177 4.76 -12.58 -17.00
CA ASN A 177 4.88 -11.20 -17.41
C ASN A 177 5.70 -10.42 -16.38
N TYR A 178 6.95 -10.09 -16.73
CA TYR A 178 7.80 -9.18 -15.94
C TYR A 178 7.64 -7.71 -16.38
N GLY A 179 6.62 -7.39 -17.19
CA GLY A 179 6.47 -6.11 -17.86
C GLY A 179 7.53 -5.91 -18.94
N SER A 180 8.04 -4.68 -19.04
CA SER A 180 9.16 -4.30 -19.92
C SER A 180 10.54 -4.65 -19.36
N PHE A 181 10.60 -5.27 -18.17
CA PHE A 181 11.84 -5.49 -17.44
C PHE A 181 12.39 -6.92 -17.60
N ASN A 182 13.72 -7.04 -17.54
CA ASN A 182 14.38 -8.33 -17.36
C ASN A 182 14.15 -8.85 -15.94
N LYS A 183 14.00 -10.16 -15.77
CA LYS A 183 13.74 -10.78 -14.45
C LYS A 183 14.81 -10.44 -13.39
N GLU A 184 16.09 -10.36 -13.79
CA GLU A 184 17.20 -10.03 -12.88
C GLU A 184 17.44 -8.51 -12.77
N ALA A 185 16.57 -7.69 -13.36
CA ALA A 185 16.68 -6.24 -13.25
C ALA A 185 16.53 -5.81 -11.79
N THR A 186 17.43 -4.93 -11.39
CA THR A 186 17.48 -4.19 -10.12
C THR A 186 17.38 -2.71 -10.45
N GLY A 187 17.05 -1.85 -9.48
CA GLY A 187 16.86 -0.42 -9.74
C GLY A 187 15.66 -0.11 -10.63
N VAL A 188 14.70 -1.04 -10.74
CA VAL A 188 13.43 -0.83 -11.46
C VAL A 188 12.45 0.00 -10.64
N SER A 189 12.58 -0.08 -9.32
CA SER A 189 11.93 0.84 -8.42
C SER A 189 12.69 2.16 -8.42
N ASP A 190 11.94 3.24 -8.48
CA ASP A 190 12.47 4.57 -8.31
C ASP A 190 12.22 5.09 -6.87
N GLY A 191 11.69 4.25 -5.98
CA GLY A 191 11.37 4.64 -4.61
C GLY A 191 10.18 5.60 -4.50
N LEU A 192 9.43 5.79 -5.60
CA LEU A 192 8.62 6.98 -5.89
C LEU A 192 9.46 8.26 -5.70
N ILE A 193 10.36 8.61 -6.63
CA ILE A 193 11.37 9.69 -6.50
C ILE A 193 10.74 11.02 -6.06
N ARG A 194 10.67 11.18 -4.72
CA ARG A 194 10.77 12.36 -3.82
C ARG A 194 9.94 12.24 -2.53
N MET A 195 9.47 11.08 -2.06
CA MET A 195 9.00 10.90 -0.66
C MET A 195 8.12 12.06 -0.12
N ASN A 196 7.26 12.59 -0.98
CA ASN A 196 6.27 13.58 -0.61
C ASN A 196 5.05 13.25 -1.43
N ILE A 197 4.05 12.70 -0.76
CA ILE A 197 2.76 12.35 -1.36
C ILE A 197 2.05 13.58 -1.97
N PHE A 198 2.64 14.78 -1.84
CA PHE A 198 2.17 16.05 -2.38
C PHE A 198 3.24 16.89 -3.11
N LEU A 199 4.47 16.42 -3.33
CA LEU A 199 5.40 17.11 -4.22
C LEU A 199 5.31 16.49 -5.62
N SER A 200 4.15 16.66 -6.26
CA SER A 200 4.19 16.77 -7.71
C SER A 200 5.14 17.94 -8.05
N THR A 201 6.14 17.69 -8.88
CA THR A 201 6.98 18.75 -9.47
C THR A 201 6.24 19.59 -10.51
N THR A 202 4.97 19.29 -10.77
CA THR A 202 4.08 20.12 -11.58
C THR A 202 3.13 20.88 -10.65
N ASP A 203 2.97 22.18 -10.90
CA ASP A 203 2.01 23.09 -10.25
C ASP A 203 0.53 22.70 -10.52
N GLU A 204 0.26 21.46 -10.93
CA GLU A 204 -1.10 21.00 -11.12
C GLU A 204 -1.78 20.72 -9.77
N PRO A 205 -3.02 21.18 -9.58
CA PRO A 205 -3.78 20.88 -8.39
C PRO A 205 -4.08 19.37 -8.37
N VAL A 206 -3.30 18.63 -7.58
CA VAL A 206 -3.63 17.27 -7.16
C VAL A 206 -5.07 17.31 -6.65
N SER A 207 -5.97 16.56 -7.28
CA SER A 207 -7.35 16.38 -6.81
C SER A 207 -7.43 14.99 -6.21
N MET A 208 -7.64 14.87 -4.89
CA MET A 208 -7.89 13.55 -4.30
C MET A 208 -9.24 13.05 -4.80
N ARG A 209 -9.22 11.97 -5.58
CA ARG A 209 -10.45 11.31 -6.03
C ARG A 209 -11.14 10.71 -4.81
N SER A 210 -12.32 11.22 -4.50
CA SER A 210 -13.13 10.72 -3.39
C SER A 210 -13.79 9.41 -3.81
N SER A 211 -13.08 8.30 -3.67
CA SER A 211 -13.68 6.97 -3.71
C SER A 211 -14.12 6.61 -2.28
N SER A 212 -15.41 6.78 -1.98
CA SER A 212 -15.99 6.35 -0.71
C SER A 212 -15.95 4.82 -0.63
N VAL A 213 -15.00 4.27 0.13
CA VAL A 213 -14.99 2.85 0.51
C VAL A 213 -16.11 2.65 1.53
N ALA A 214 -17.09 1.81 1.22
CA ALA A 214 -18.33 1.65 2.00
C ALA A 214 -18.14 1.05 3.42
N TYR A 215 -16.91 0.64 3.76
CA TYR A 215 -16.61 -0.10 5.00
C TYR A 215 -15.77 0.66 6.02
N GLU A 216 -15.33 1.89 5.74
CA GLU A 216 -14.54 2.68 6.71
C GLU A 216 -15.42 3.74 7.41
N SER A 217 -16.03 3.39 8.54
CA SER A 217 -16.43 4.40 9.54
C SER A 217 -15.23 4.75 10.41
N ASN A 218 -14.23 5.43 9.83
CA ASN A 218 -13.17 6.00 10.66
C ASN A 218 -13.78 7.12 11.50
N PRO A 219 -13.84 6.99 12.84
CA PRO A 219 -14.37 8.04 13.68
C PRO A 219 -13.49 9.28 13.52
N ASP A 220 -14.13 10.45 13.45
CA ASP A 220 -13.41 11.70 13.33
C ASP A 220 -12.41 11.86 14.49
N PRO A 221 -11.16 12.28 14.20
CA PRO A 221 -10.20 12.51 15.25
C PRO A 221 -10.70 13.64 16.16
N SER A 222 -10.89 13.35 17.44
CA SER A 222 -11.30 14.35 18.43
C SER A 222 -10.18 15.35 18.70
N ASP A 223 -10.53 16.55 19.17
CA ASP A 223 -9.55 17.57 19.56
C ASP A 223 -8.57 17.04 20.61
N ASP A 224 -9.07 16.34 21.63
CA ASP A 224 -8.24 15.79 22.71
C ASP A 224 -7.22 14.77 22.19
N TYR A 225 -7.66 13.93 21.25
CA TYR A 225 -6.78 12.98 20.58
C TYR A 225 -5.69 13.71 19.79
N LEU A 226 -6.05 14.70 18.97
CA LEU A 226 -5.07 15.47 18.18
C LEU A 226 -4.10 16.26 19.06
N ILE A 227 -4.59 16.84 20.15
CA ILE A 227 -3.78 17.54 21.15
C ILE A 227 -2.78 16.57 21.77
N ARG A 228 -3.21 15.38 22.18
CA ARG A 228 -2.33 14.35 22.74
C ARG A 228 -1.23 13.95 21.76
N THR A 229 -1.59 13.66 20.50
CA THR A 229 -0.64 13.32 19.43
C THR A 229 0.36 14.46 19.19
N LEU A 230 -0.08 15.72 19.24
CA LEU A 230 0.81 16.88 19.10
C LEU A 230 1.71 17.12 20.31
N MET A 231 1.28 16.71 21.50
CA MET A 231 2.01 16.87 22.77
C MET A 231 3.10 15.83 23.01
N GLU A 232 3.08 14.69 22.30
CA GLU A 232 4.13 13.67 22.42
C GLU A 232 5.53 14.30 22.20
N ALA A 233 6.55 13.76 22.85
CA ALA A 233 7.93 14.19 22.63
C ALA A 233 8.42 13.66 21.27
N TYR A 234 9.32 14.38 20.59
CA TYR A 234 10.00 13.80 19.44
C TYR A 234 10.90 12.66 19.92
N ALA A 235 10.89 11.52 19.23
CA ALA A 235 11.94 10.53 19.42
C ALA A 235 13.29 11.18 19.06
N SER A 236 14.37 10.82 19.76
CA SER A 236 15.71 11.35 19.47
C SER A 236 16.18 11.05 18.04
N THR A 237 15.55 10.08 17.38
CA THR A 237 15.78 9.66 15.99
C THR A 237 14.83 10.31 14.98
N ASP A 238 13.83 11.10 15.42
CA ASP A 238 12.90 11.77 14.50
C ASP A 238 13.58 12.96 13.83
N VAL A 239 13.81 12.87 12.53
CA VAL A 239 14.30 13.99 11.72
C VAL A 239 13.26 15.10 11.72
N ARG A 240 13.72 16.35 11.94
CA ARG A 240 12.92 17.59 11.96
C ARG A 240 11.89 17.63 10.82
N GLY A 241 10.66 17.22 11.15
CA GLY A 241 9.50 17.34 10.26
C GLY A 241 9.03 16.06 9.56
N TYR A 242 9.59 14.88 9.83
CA TYR A 242 9.16 13.61 9.23
C TYR A 242 9.18 12.44 10.22
N GLY A 243 8.56 12.63 11.38
CA GLY A 243 8.44 11.60 12.41
C GLY A 243 7.12 10.82 12.36
N GLU A 244 7.01 9.77 13.16
CA GLU A 244 5.83 8.92 13.33
C GLU A 244 4.54 9.72 13.58
N ARG A 245 4.64 10.80 14.36
CA ARG A 245 3.55 11.76 14.61
C ARG A 245 2.98 12.40 13.37
N LEU A 246 3.84 12.86 12.45
CA LEU A 246 3.37 13.50 11.22
C LEU A 246 2.62 12.48 10.36
N ARG A 247 3.12 11.23 10.30
CA ARG A 247 2.43 10.12 9.63
C ARG A 247 1.07 9.81 10.27
N GLN A 248 1.01 9.81 11.61
CA GLN A 248 -0.23 9.60 12.35
C GLN A 248 -1.27 10.70 12.08
N LEU A 249 -0.92 11.97 12.31
CA LEU A 249 -1.81 13.12 12.06
C LEU A 249 -2.27 13.18 10.61
N ARG A 250 -1.38 12.85 9.69
CA ARG A 250 -1.68 12.79 8.27
C ARG A 250 -2.70 11.71 7.95
N ARG A 251 -2.53 10.50 8.50
CA ARG A 251 -3.51 9.42 8.42
C ARG A 251 -4.86 9.94 8.94
N ASP A 252 -4.88 10.45 10.17
CA ASP A 252 -6.11 10.94 10.79
C ASP A 252 -6.82 12.03 9.96
N PHE A 253 -6.07 12.97 9.37
CA PHE A 253 -6.62 14.01 8.49
C PHE A 253 -7.07 13.46 7.15
N LEU A 254 -6.39 12.43 6.64
CA LEU A 254 -6.78 11.73 5.44
C LEU A 254 -8.07 10.93 5.65
N PHE A 255 -8.36 10.42 6.84
CA PHE A 255 -9.56 9.59 7.09
C PHE A 255 -10.71 10.32 7.79
N CYS A 256 -10.52 11.58 8.21
CA CYS A 256 -11.61 12.37 8.80
C CYS A 256 -12.71 12.70 7.77
N SER A 257 -13.92 12.90 8.28
CA SER A 257 -15.10 13.28 7.54
C SER A 257 -14.91 14.63 6.83
N LEU A 258 -15.62 14.84 5.72
CA LEU A 258 -15.60 16.10 4.98
C LEU A 258 -15.88 17.32 5.89
N PRO A 259 -16.92 17.32 6.76
CA PRO A 259 -17.16 18.41 7.70
C PRO A 259 -15.96 18.68 8.62
N ARG A 260 -15.34 17.62 9.14
CA ARG A 260 -14.19 17.73 10.03
C ARG A 260 -12.95 18.26 9.30
N ALA A 261 -12.72 17.81 8.07
CA ALA A 261 -11.62 18.31 7.25
C ALA A 261 -11.73 19.82 6.99
N HIS A 262 -12.93 20.32 6.65
CA HIS A 262 -13.19 21.75 6.49
C HIS A 262 -12.94 22.55 7.78
N GLU A 263 -13.41 22.05 8.92
CA GLU A 263 -13.23 22.69 10.22
C GLU A 263 -11.75 22.77 10.59
N LEU A 264 -11.03 21.64 10.53
CA LEU A 264 -9.61 21.56 10.82
C LEU A 264 -8.79 22.44 9.88
N ARG A 265 -9.09 22.46 8.57
CA ARG A 265 -8.39 23.32 7.60
C ARG A 265 -8.51 24.79 7.98
N ARG A 266 -9.72 25.25 8.30
CA ARG A 266 -9.99 26.65 8.69
C ARG A 266 -9.39 27.01 10.04
N ARG A 267 -9.27 26.02 10.92
CA ARG A 267 -8.74 26.20 12.28
C ARG A 267 -7.22 26.25 12.31
N LEU A 268 -6.57 25.40 11.51
CA LEU A 268 -5.12 25.19 11.49
C LEU A 268 -4.38 26.02 10.43
N SER A 269 -5.12 26.74 9.55
CA SER A 269 -4.50 27.57 8.51
C SER A 269 -3.68 28.73 9.05
N LEU A 270 -4.05 29.25 10.22
CA LEU A 270 -3.36 30.31 10.94
C LEU A 270 -3.35 29.99 12.43
N ARG A 271 -2.27 30.41 13.11
CA ARG A 271 -2.13 30.24 14.56
C ARG A 271 -3.15 31.13 15.26
N LYS A 272 -4.09 30.52 16.00
CA LYS A 272 -5.13 31.24 16.76
C LYS A 272 -4.80 31.20 18.25
N ARG A 273 -4.61 32.37 18.85
CA ARG A 273 -4.29 32.48 20.28
C ARG A 273 -5.49 32.04 21.12
N GLY A 274 -5.25 31.17 22.11
CA GLY A 274 -6.31 30.59 22.96
C GLY A 274 -6.96 29.32 22.41
N ASP A 275 -6.63 28.92 21.18
CA ASP A 275 -6.99 27.63 20.62
C ASP A 275 -5.81 26.66 20.75
N ARG A 276 -5.88 25.81 21.78
CA ARG A 276 -4.81 24.86 22.15
C ARG A 276 -4.35 24.00 20.96
N LEU A 277 -5.30 23.51 20.16
CA LEU A 277 -4.99 22.63 19.02
C LEU A 277 -4.25 23.40 17.92
N SER A 278 -4.73 24.61 17.58
CA SER A 278 -4.06 25.49 16.62
C SER A 278 -2.66 25.88 17.10
N GLU A 279 -2.51 26.29 18.36
CA GLU A 279 -1.21 26.64 18.94
C GLU A 279 -0.23 25.48 18.88
N LEU A 280 -0.62 24.29 19.34
CA LEU A 280 0.24 23.10 19.29
C LEU A 280 0.59 22.69 17.86
N PHE A 281 -0.36 22.75 16.92
CA PHE A 281 -0.09 22.47 15.51
C PHE A 281 0.98 23.40 14.95
N HIS A 282 0.95 24.69 15.33
CA HIS A 282 1.93 25.65 14.88
C HIS A 282 3.27 25.56 15.61
N ASP A 283 3.25 25.24 16.91
CA ASP A 283 4.43 25.27 17.76
C ASP A 283 5.19 23.94 17.76
N ARG A 284 4.50 22.82 17.48
CA ARG A 284 5.04 21.45 17.54
C ARG A 284 5.27 20.79 16.19
N LEU A 285 4.97 21.46 15.08
CA LEU A 285 5.26 20.94 13.74
C LEU A 285 6.14 21.91 12.96
N SER A 286 7.03 21.36 12.14
CA SER A 286 7.86 22.16 11.24
C SER A 286 6.98 22.88 10.20
N ARG A 287 7.50 23.97 9.62
CA ARG A 287 6.81 24.68 8.53
C ARG A 287 6.40 23.74 7.40
N GLY A 288 7.27 22.79 7.02
CA GLY A 288 7.00 21.78 6.00
C GLY A 288 5.91 20.79 6.42
N GLY A 289 5.98 20.24 7.64
CA GLY A 289 4.96 19.32 8.14
C GLY A 289 3.57 19.95 8.21
N ARG A 290 3.48 21.21 8.63
CA ARG A 290 2.21 21.97 8.62
C ARG A 290 1.66 22.14 7.21
N ALA A 291 2.51 22.51 6.25
CA ALA A 291 2.10 22.68 4.85
C ALA A 291 1.55 21.37 4.26
N ILE A 292 2.18 20.23 4.57
CA ILE A 292 1.72 18.90 4.16
C ILE A 292 0.32 18.62 4.73
N LEU A 293 0.13 18.75 6.04
CA LEU A 293 -1.15 18.46 6.69
C LEU A 293 -2.28 19.40 6.24
N LEU A 294 -1.98 20.68 6.02
CA LEU A 294 -2.95 21.63 5.48
C LEU A 294 -3.34 21.29 4.04
N ARG A 295 -2.41 20.75 3.24
CA ARG A 295 -2.70 20.26 1.90
C ARG A 295 -3.57 19.00 1.94
N VAL A 296 -3.30 18.05 2.84
CA VAL A 296 -4.18 16.87 3.07
C VAL A 296 -5.61 17.31 3.37
N LEU A 297 -5.78 18.25 4.30
CA LEU A 297 -7.09 18.78 4.66
C LEU A 297 -7.75 19.52 3.49
N ALA A 298 -6.98 20.30 2.72
CA ALA A 298 -7.46 21.01 1.54
C ALA A 298 -7.93 20.09 0.41
N LEU A 299 -7.34 18.91 0.31
CA LEU A 299 -7.70 17.90 -0.67
C LEU A 299 -8.95 17.11 -0.27
N ARG A 300 -9.23 17.04 1.03
CA ARG A 300 -10.46 16.44 1.56
C ARG A 300 -11.65 17.39 1.54
N SER A 301 -11.40 18.69 1.68
CA SER A 301 -12.38 19.77 1.85
C SER A 301 -12.74 20.45 0.53
#